data_AF-A0A4S4GE72-F1
#
_entry.id   AF-A0A4S4GE72-F1
#
_cell.length_a   1.000
_cell.length_b   1.000
_cell.length_c   1.000
_cell.angle_alpha   90.00
_cell.angle_beta   90.00
_cell.angle_gamma   90.00
#
_symmetry.space_group_name_H-M   'P 1'
#
loop_
_entity.id
_entity.type
_entity.pdbx_description
1 polymer ?
#
loop_
_entity_poly.entity_id
_entity_poly.type
_entity_poly.pdbx_seq_one_letter_code
_entity_poly.pdbx_strand_id
1 'polypeptide(L)'
;MKKLIMAILLIMATATAAHAAFDKYTIDRSNLPQAAQDMLQEYFPKAKVSMIKIDKHLLKKTDYDVKLVNGTKIEFNNAGKWTSVDCKTREVPQGLIMKPIRNYLKKNFNDEKVVKIEKKSWGYELELSDGVELKFNLLGQFKSMSMDD
;
A
#
# COMPACT_ATOMS: atom_id res chain seq x y z
N MET A 1 -11.98 45.85 -32.14
CA MET A 1 -12.37 44.45 -31.90
C MET A 1 -11.19 43.46 -31.91
N LYS A 2 -10.25 43.53 -32.87
CA LYS A 2 -9.06 42.64 -32.89
C LYS A 2 -8.13 42.74 -31.66
N LYS A 3 -7.99 43.95 -31.09
CA LYS A 3 -7.17 44.21 -29.89
C LYS A 3 -7.80 43.71 -28.57
N LEU A 4 -9.13 43.53 -28.55
CA LEU A 4 -9.87 42.99 -27.39
C LEU A 4 -9.88 41.45 -27.38
N ILE A 5 -9.88 40.82 -28.56
CA ILE A 5 -9.76 39.35 -28.68
C ILE A 5 -8.35 38.88 -28.31
N MET A 6 -7.30 39.64 -28.66
CA MET A 6 -5.92 39.32 -28.24
C MET A 6 -5.69 39.46 -26.73
N ALA A 7 -6.41 40.37 -26.04
CA ALA A 7 -6.28 40.53 -24.59
C ALA A 7 -6.93 39.37 -23.81
N ILE A 8 -8.05 38.81 -24.30
CA ILE A 8 -8.72 37.66 -23.66
C ILE A 8 -7.94 36.36 -23.89
N LEU A 9 -7.24 36.22 -25.02
CA LEU A 9 -6.31 35.10 -25.27
C LEU A 9 -5.03 35.18 -24.42
N LEU A 10 -4.56 36.39 -24.06
CA LEU A 10 -3.40 36.55 -23.19
C LEU A 10 -3.70 36.23 -21.71
N ILE A 11 -4.94 36.45 -21.26
CA ILE A 11 -5.38 36.13 -19.89
C ILE A 11 -5.58 34.60 -19.71
N MET A 12 -5.90 33.87 -20.78
CA MET A 12 -5.88 32.40 -20.77
C MET A 12 -4.47 31.79 -20.79
N ALA A 13 -3.41 32.60 -21.00
CA ALA A 13 -2.02 32.12 -21.02
C ALA A 13 -1.31 32.19 -19.65
N THR A 14 -1.97 32.69 -18.59
CA THR A 14 -1.29 32.98 -17.30
C THR A 14 -2.04 32.48 -16.07
N ALA A 15 -2.57 31.24 -16.06
CA ALA A 15 -2.96 30.59 -14.81
C ALA A 15 -3.09 29.06 -14.91
N THR A 16 -2.20 28.38 -15.63
CA THR A 16 -1.91 26.99 -15.27
C THR A 16 -0.56 26.98 -14.57
N ALA A 17 -0.56 27.41 -13.31
CA ALA A 17 0.35 26.82 -12.35
C ALA A 17 -0.01 25.33 -12.35
N ALA A 18 0.68 24.56 -13.21
CA ALA A 18 0.70 23.13 -13.12
C ALA A 18 1.08 22.87 -11.66
N HIS A 19 0.10 22.48 -10.85
CA HIS A 19 0.35 21.93 -9.55
C HIS A 19 1.01 20.60 -9.85
N ALA A 20 2.30 20.64 -10.14
CA ALA A 20 3.12 19.48 -10.33
C ALA A 20 3.04 18.74 -9.00
N ALA A 21 2.20 17.72 -9.01
CA ALA A 21 1.94 16.89 -7.86
C ALA A 21 3.19 16.01 -7.73
N PHE A 22 4.17 16.56 -7.01
CA PHE A 22 5.41 15.88 -6.71
C PHE A 22 5.20 14.99 -5.49
N ASP A 23 5.86 13.84 -5.52
CA ASP A 23 5.95 12.94 -4.39
C ASP A 23 6.54 13.68 -3.18
N LYS A 24 5.84 13.63 -2.04
CA LYS A 24 6.35 14.17 -0.78
C LYS A 24 6.95 13.03 0.03
N TYR A 25 8.16 13.23 0.54
CA TYR A 25 8.82 12.31 1.46
C TYR A 25 8.85 12.91 2.87
N THR A 26 8.54 12.10 3.89
CA THR A 26 8.57 12.51 5.29
C THR A 26 8.80 11.30 6.21
N ILE A 27 9.04 11.52 7.50
CA ILE A 27 9.03 10.49 8.55
C ILE A 27 7.90 10.70 9.56
N ASP A 28 7.18 11.82 9.44
CA ASP A 28 6.14 12.23 10.36
C ASP A 28 4.81 11.52 10.04
N ARG A 29 4.43 10.63 10.96
CA ARG A 29 3.20 9.82 10.89
C ARG A 29 1.92 10.65 10.83
N SER A 30 1.94 11.90 11.31
CA SER A 30 0.77 12.78 11.27
C SER A 30 0.34 13.11 9.83
N ASN A 31 1.20 12.88 8.84
CA ASN A 31 0.87 13.05 7.42
C ASN A 31 0.11 11.85 6.82
N LEU A 32 -0.07 10.76 7.55
CA LEU A 32 -0.85 9.60 7.13
C LEU A 32 -2.33 9.77 7.50
N PRO A 33 -3.27 9.18 6.75
CA PRO A 33 -4.66 9.11 7.19
C PRO A 33 -4.78 8.36 8.52
N GLN A 34 -5.78 8.71 9.33
CA GLN A 34 -5.96 8.12 10.68
C GLN A 34 -5.98 6.58 10.66
N ALA A 35 -6.69 5.98 9.71
CA ALA A 35 -6.74 4.53 9.56
C ALA A 35 -5.37 3.86 9.34
N ALA A 36 -4.45 4.53 8.65
CA ALA A 36 -3.09 4.03 8.47
C ALA A 36 -2.26 4.20 9.74
N GLN A 37 -2.45 5.30 10.48
CA GLN A 37 -1.81 5.50 11.78
C GLN A 37 -2.26 4.43 12.79
N ASP A 38 -3.55 4.14 12.85
CA ASP A 38 -4.13 3.12 13.73
C ASP A 38 -3.60 1.72 13.38
N MET A 39 -3.55 1.37 12.10
CA MET A 39 -2.98 0.09 11.63
C MET A 39 -1.50 -0.05 12.05
N LEU A 40 -0.69 0.99 11.85
CA LEU A 40 0.71 0.97 12.27
C LEU A 40 0.86 0.84 13.78
N GLN A 41 -0.04 1.46 14.56
CA GLN A 41 -0.04 1.36 16.01
C GLN A 41 -0.46 -0.03 16.49
N GLU A 42 -1.46 -0.63 15.87
CA GLU A 42 -2.00 -1.94 16.24
C GLU A 42 -1.04 -3.08 15.88
N TYR A 43 -0.55 -3.08 14.63
CA TYR A 43 0.20 -4.22 14.08
C TYR A 43 1.72 -4.03 14.12
N PHE A 44 2.21 -2.80 14.21
CA PHE A 44 3.64 -2.47 14.25
C PHE A 44 4.02 -1.48 15.38
N PRO A 45 3.56 -1.67 16.63
CA PRO A 45 3.68 -0.68 17.71
C PRO A 45 5.12 -0.29 18.05
N LYS A 46 6.07 -1.23 17.88
CA LYS A 46 7.49 -1.03 18.19
C LYS A 46 8.32 -0.58 16.99
N ALA A 47 7.73 -0.55 15.78
CA ALA A 47 8.46 -0.24 14.59
C ALA A 47 8.69 1.27 14.47
N LYS A 48 9.89 1.67 14.05
CA LYS A 48 10.21 3.06 13.71
C LYS A 48 9.99 3.26 12.21
N VAL A 49 9.40 4.39 11.83
CA VAL A 49 9.24 4.79 10.42
C VAL A 49 10.59 5.27 9.92
N SER A 50 11.05 4.73 8.80
CA SER A 50 12.25 5.22 8.10
C SER A 50 11.89 6.20 6.98
N MET A 51 10.74 6.00 6.33
CA MET A 51 10.27 6.87 5.25
C MET A 51 8.76 6.71 5.03
N ILE A 52 8.10 7.80 4.69
CA ILE A 52 6.73 7.86 4.17
C ILE A 52 6.82 8.59 2.85
N LYS A 53 6.46 7.92 1.76
CA LYS A 53 6.25 8.54 0.45
C LYS A 53 4.74 8.78 0.28
N ILE A 54 4.37 10.02 0.01
CA ILE A 54 3.00 10.43 -0.30
C ILE A 54 2.96 10.67 -1.81
N ASP A 55 2.42 9.71 -2.53
CA ASP A 55 2.35 9.74 -3.99
C ASP A 55 1.13 10.56 -4.41
N LYS A 56 1.39 11.81 -4.79
CA LYS A 56 0.36 12.71 -5.27
C LYS A 56 0.38 12.65 -6.79
N HIS A 57 -0.35 11.71 -7.38
CA HIS A 57 -0.57 11.75 -8.81
C HIS A 57 -1.56 12.85 -9.18
N LEU A 58 -1.25 13.67 -10.21
CA LEU A 58 -2.10 14.79 -10.65
C LEU A 58 -3.57 14.39 -10.93
N LEU A 59 -3.80 13.15 -11.38
CA LEU A 59 -5.10 12.63 -11.81
C LEU A 59 -5.53 11.35 -11.06
N LYS A 60 -4.70 10.81 -10.16
CA LYS A 60 -5.05 9.61 -9.37
C LYS A 60 -5.21 9.98 -7.90
N LYS A 61 -5.85 9.09 -7.16
CA LYS A 61 -5.98 9.22 -5.71
C LYS A 61 -4.59 9.10 -5.08
N THR A 62 -4.37 9.86 -4.01
CA THR A 62 -3.09 9.86 -3.29
C THR A 62 -2.89 8.52 -2.60
N ASP A 63 -1.77 7.86 -2.84
CA ASP A 63 -1.40 6.63 -2.15
C ASP A 63 -0.20 6.88 -1.24
N TYR A 64 -0.01 6.01 -0.25
CA TYR A 64 1.01 6.19 0.79
C TYR A 64 1.87 4.93 0.92
N ASP A 65 3.18 5.07 0.73
CA ASP A 65 4.14 4.01 0.99
C ASP A 65 4.91 4.32 2.28
N VAL A 66 4.79 3.44 3.26
CA VAL A 66 5.52 3.53 4.53
C VAL A 66 6.61 2.46 4.53
N LYS A 67 7.86 2.89 4.67
CA LYS A 67 8.98 2.01 5.00
C LYS A 67 9.30 2.14 6.48
N LEU A 68 9.48 1.00 7.12
CA LEU A 68 9.93 0.88 8.50
C LEU A 68 11.43 0.63 8.53
N VAL A 69 12.09 0.98 9.65
CA VAL A 69 13.55 0.81 9.83
C VAL A 69 13.96 -0.66 9.72
N ASN A 70 13.08 -1.58 10.10
CA ASN A 70 13.32 -3.01 10.01
C ASN A 70 13.24 -3.53 8.55
N GLY A 71 12.89 -2.69 7.57
CA GLY A 71 12.77 -3.04 6.16
C GLY A 71 11.35 -3.40 5.72
N THR A 72 10.38 -3.48 6.64
CA THR A 72 8.98 -3.72 6.29
C THR A 72 8.45 -2.56 5.45
N LYS A 73 7.79 -2.86 4.33
CA LYS A 73 7.08 -1.90 3.48
C LYS A 73 5.58 -2.12 3.64
N ILE A 74 4.84 -1.05 3.91
CA ILE A 74 3.38 -1.04 3.93
C ILE A 74 2.89 -0.02 2.91
N GLU A 75 1.99 -0.43 2.03
CA GLU A 75 1.31 0.44 1.09
C GLU A 75 -0.13 0.66 1.56
N PHE A 76 -0.60 1.90 1.51
CA PHE A 76 -1.96 2.28 1.83
C PHE A 76 -2.58 3.04 0.67
N ASN A 77 -3.86 2.78 0.43
CA ASN A 77 -4.64 3.62 -0.45
C ASN A 77 -4.94 4.99 0.16
N ASN A 78 -5.57 5.85 -0.62
CA ASN A 78 -5.99 7.19 -0.20
C ASN A 78 -6.87 7.29 1.06
N ALA A 79 -7.54 6.20 1.45
CA ALA A 79 -8.34 6.15 2.68
C ALA A 79 -7.53 5.66 3.90
N GLY A 80 -6.23 5.39 3.73
CA GLY A 80 -5.37 4.81 4.76
C GLY A 80 -5.61 3.33 5.00
N LYS A 81 -6.31 2.63 4.09
CA LYS A 81 -6.47 1.17 4.18
C LYS A 81 -5.29 0.50 3.48
N TRP A 82 -4.67 -0.46 4.16
CA TRP A 82 -3.52 -1.17 3.59
C TRP A 82 -3.93 -1.94 2.33
N THR A 83 -3.00 -1.98 1.37
CA THR A 83 -3.11 -2.72 0.11
C THR A 83 -2.00 -3.75 -0.03
N SER A 84 -0.82 -3.49 0.55
CA SER A 84 0.30 -4.42 0.59
C SER A 84 1.05 -4.29 1.91
N VAL A 85 1.47 -5.41 2.47
CA VAL A 85 2.33 -5.50 3.65
C VAL A 85 3.42 -6.52 3.34
N ASP A 86 4.64 -6.02 3.13
CA ASP A 86 5.83 -6.81 2.85
C ASP A 86 6.76 -6.73 4.06
N CYS A 87 6.87 -7.82 4.80
CA CYS A 87 7.69 -7.93 6.00
C CYS A 87 9.10 -8.47 5.73
N LYS A 88 9.48 -8.66 4.46
CA LYS A 88 10.75 -9.22 3.98
C LYS A 88 10.97 -10.65 4.48
N THR A 89 11.68 -10.80 5.59
CA THR A 89 11.97 -12.11 6.18
C THR A 89 11.19 -12.35 7.48
N ARG A 90 10.40 -11.36 7.91
CA ARG A 90 9.58 -11.45 9.12
C ARG A 90 8.16 -11.85 8.78
N GLU A 91 7.48 -12.37 9.78
CA GLU A 91 6.10 -12.78 9.65
C GLU A 91 5.16 -11.57 9.64
N VAL A 92 4.21 -11.58 8.71
CA VAL A 92 3.09 -10.65 8.67
C VAL A 92 2.23 -10.85 9.92
N PRO A 93 1.82 -9.78 10.62
CA PRO A 93 0.92 -9.87 11.75
C PRO A 93 -0.38 -10.64 11.41
N GLN A 94 -0.65 -11.71 12.18
CA GLN A 94 -1.76 -12.64 11.92
C GLN A 94 -3.15 -11.98 11.87
N GLY A 95 -3.33 -10.82 12.52
CA GLY A 95 -4.58 -10.06 12.47
C GLY A 95 -4.88 -9.46 11.08
N LEU A 96 -3.86 -9.28 10.23
CA LEU A 96 -4.02 -8.80 8.86
C LEU A 96 -4.48 -9.90 7.89
N ILE A 97 -4.34 -11.18 8.29
CA ILE A 97 -4.68 -12.33 7.47
C ILE A 97 -6.09 -12.82 7.84
N MET A 98 -6.99 -13.00 6.88
CA MET A 98 -8.35 -13.47 7.17
C MET A 98 -8.37 -14.88 7.80
N LYS A 99 -9.32 -15.13 8.71
CA LYS A 99 -9.46 -16.43 9.40
C LYS A 99 -9.51 -17.65 8.46
N PRO A 100 -10.26 -17.66 7.34
CA PRO A 100 -10.27 -18.79 6.40
C PRO A 100 -8.88 -19.07 5.80
N ILE A 101 -8.13 -18.03 5.47
CA ILE A 101 -6.77 -18.14 4.93
C ILE A 101 -5.82 -18.70 5.99
N ARG A 102 -5.86 -18.20 7.23
CA ARG A 102 -5.05 -18.74 8.34
C ARG A 102 -5.32 -20.23 8.58
N ASN A 103 -6.59 -20.65 8.49
CA ASN A 103 -6.94 -22.07 8.64
C ASN A 103 -6.38 -22.92 7.49
N TYR A 104 -6.41 -22.40 6.26
CA TYR A 104 -5.82 -23.07 5.11
C TYR A 104 -4.30 -23.20 5.26
N LEU A 105 -3.61 -22.12 5.66
CA LEU A 105 -2.17 -22.12 5.90
C LEU A 105 -1.79 -23.13 6.98
N LYS A 106 -2.46 -23.12 8.13
CA LYS A 106 -2.19 -24.07 9.22
C LYS A 106 -2.33 -25.54 8.80
N LYS A 107 -3.21 -25.84 7.84
CA LYS A 107 -3.45 -27.20 7.36
C LYS A 107 -2.43 -27.66 6.31
N ASN A 108 -1.94 -26.75 5.47
CA ASN A 108 -1.18 -27.11 4.27
C ASN A 108 0.29 -26.59 4.29
N PHE A 109 0.60 -25.61 5.13
CA PHE A 109 1.88 -24.90 5.24
C PHE A 109 2.17 -24.58 6.72
N ASN A 110 2.16 -25.60 7.58
CA ASN A 110 2.31 -25.42 9.03
C ASN A 110 3.68 -24.90 9.47
N ASP A 111 4.72 -25.15 8.67
CA ASP A 111 6.10 -24.78 8.98
C ASP A 111 6.54 -23.46 8.31
N GLU A 112 5.71 -22.93 7.40
CA GLU A 112 6.00 -21.71 6.65
C GLU A 112 5.31 -20.47 7.25
N LYS A 113 6.02 -19.35 7.18
CA LYS A 113 5.51 -18.05 7.63
C LYS A 113 5.08 -17.23 6.43
N VAL A 114 3.99 -16.47 6.59
CA VAL A 114 3.60 -15.48 5.59
C VAL A 114 4.51 -14.27 5.74
N VAL A 115 5.31 -13.97 4.71
CA VAL A 115 6.24 -12.83 4.72
C VAL A 115 5.67 -11.61 3.99
N LYS A 116 4.68 -11.82 3.13
CA LYS A 116 3.99 -10.76 2.40
C LYS A 116 2.52 -11.07 2.23
N ILE A 117 1.69 -10.02 2.29
CA ILE A 117 0.27 -10.09 1.93
C ILE A 117 -0.11 -8.87 1.10
N GLU A 118 -0.82 -9.11 0.00
CA GLU A 118 -1.41 -8.08 -0.84
C GLU A 118 -2.93 -8.27 -0.94
N LYS A 119 -3.65 -7.17 -0.89
CA LYS A 119 -5.10 -7.11 -1.12
C LYS A 119 -5.35 -6.51 -2.50
N LYS A 120 -5.85 -7.35 -3.39
CA LYS A 120 -6.27 -6.97 -4.75
C LYS A 120 -7.79 -6.78 -4.81
N SER A 121 -8.27 -6.20 -5.90
CA SER A 121 -9.71 -6.06 -6.16
C SER A 121 -10.43 -7.40 -6.27
N TRP A 122 -9.73 -8.44 -6.70
CA TRP A 122 -10.26 -9.79 -6.92
C TRP A 122 -9.99 -10.77 -5.76
N GLY A 123 -9.14 -10.41 -4.79
CA GLY A 123 -8.73 -11.35 -3.75
C GLY A 123 -7.49 -10.95 -2.97
N TYR A 124 -6.77 -11.96 -2.49
CA TYR A 124 -5.56 -11.83 -1.69
C TYR A 124 -4.43 -12.64 -2.30
N GLU A 125 -3.23 -12.09 -2.28
CA GLU A 125 -1.99 -12.78 -2.64
C GLU A 125 -1.10 -12.82 -1.40
N LEU A 126 -0.57 -13.99 -1.08
CA LEU A 126 0.32 -14.20 0.06
C LEU A 126 1.62 -14.81 -0.44
N GLU A 127 2.75 -14.33 0.06
CA GLU A 127 4.06 -14.93 -0.17
C GLU A 127 4.52 -15.60 1.12
N LEU A 128 4.98 -16.83 1.02
CA LEU A 128 5.53 -17.62 2.12
C LEU A 128 7.05 -17.44 2.22
N SER A 129 7.63 -17.84 3.35
CA SER A 129 9.07 -17.73 3.63
C SER A 129 9.96 -18.52 2.68
N ASP A 130 9.42 -19.55 2.04
CA ASP A 130 10.07 -20.38 1.03
C ASP A 130 9.91 -19.86 -0.41
N GLY A 131 9.28 -18.70 -0.59
CA GLY A 131 9.04 -18.07 -1.90
C GLY A 131 7.78 -18.55 -2.61
N VAL A 132 6.97 -19.42 -1.98
CA VAL A 132 5.69 -19.84 -2.56
C VAL A 132 4.68 -18.69 -2.50
N GLU A 133 4.07 -18.37 -3.64
CA GLU A 133 2.94 -17.47 -3.73
C GLU A 133 1.61 -18.23 -3.72
N LEU A 134 0.67 -17.77 -2.91
CA LEU A 134 -0.68 -18.31 -2.77
C LEU A 134 -1.73 -17.25 -3.09
N LYS A 135 -2.66 -17.58 -3.99
CA LYS A 135 -3.76 -16.69 -4.37
C LYS A 135 -5.08 -17.19 -3.80
N PHE A 136 -5.85 -16.27 -3.24
CA PHE A 136 -7.16 -16.51 -2.64
C PHE A 136 -8.18 -15.52 -3.21
N ASN A 137 -9.45 -15.91 -3.29
CA ASN A 137 -10.50 -14.96 -3.62
C ASN A 137 -10.88 -14.07 -2.41
N LEU A 138 -11.82 -13.14 -2.63
CA LEU A 138 -12.33 -12.23 -1.59
C LEU A 138 -12.95 -12.93 -0.36
N LEU A 139 -13.38 -14.19 -0.50
CA LEU A 139 -13.92 -15.01 0.60
C LEU A 139 -12.83 -15.79 1.34
N GLY A 140 -11.56 -15.67 0.93
CA GLY A 140 -10.44 -16.41 1.50
C GLY A 140 -10.37 -17.88 1.06
N GLN A 141 -11.01 -18.24 -0.05
CA GLN A 141 -10.91 -19.56 -0.65
C GLN A 141 -9.70 -19.62 -1.57
N PHE A 142 -8.87 -20.66 -1.42
CA PHE A 142 -7.69 -20.89 -2.25
C PHE A 142 -8.07 -20.96 -3.74
N LYS A 143 -7.22 -20.40 -4.60
CA LYS A 143 -7.39 -20.35 -6.06
C LYS A 143 -6.22 -20.95 -6.81
N SER A 144 -5.00 -20.52 -6.50
CA SER A 144 -3.80 -21.00 -7.20
C SER A 144 -2.56 -20.83 -6.33
N MET A 145 -1.52 -21.53 -6.73
CA MET A 145 -0.17 -21.43 -6.17
C MET A 145 0.82 -21.26 -7.32
N SER A 146 1.87 -20.48 -7.09
CA SER A 146 3.04 -20.36 -7.97
C SER A 146 4.31 -20.29 -7.11
N MET A 147 5.46 -20.67 -7.67
CA MET A 147 6.78 -20.29 -7.15
C MET A 147 7.37 -19.30 -8.15
N ASP A 148 7.96 -18.22 -7.65
CA ASP A 148 8.80 -17.37 -8.49
C ASP A 148 10.09 -18.16 -8.79
N ASP A 149 10.30 -18.51 -10.07
CA ASP A 149 11.53 -19.10 -10.59
C ASP A 149 12.65 -18.06 -10.78
#